data_AF-A0A9Q0K5I1-F1
#
_entry.id   AF-A0A9Q0K5I1-F1
#
_cell.length_a   1.000
_cell.length_b   1.000
_cell.length_c   1.000
_cell.angle_alpha   90.00
_cell.angle_beta   90.00
_cell.angle_gamma   90.00
#
_symmetry.space_group_name_H-M   'P 1'
#
loop_
_entity.id
_entity.type
_entity.pdbx_description
1 polymer ?
#
loop_
_entity_poly.entity_id
_entity_poly.type
_entity_poly.pdbx_seq_one_letter_code
_entity_poly.pdbx_strand_id
1 'polypeptide(L)'
;MFGRAPKKSNNTKYYEIIGVSQSASADELKKAYKKAAIINHPDKSGDPEKFKEFARAYEVLSDPDKRELYGQYGEDALKEEWEEAVAHIILLIYLNHSLVEELLVLVVAQEGEDRNKVKMWYIP
;
A
#
# COMPACT_ATOMS: atom_id res chain seq x y z
N MET A 1 -24.73 -21.55 21.09
CA MET A 1 -24.99 -21.37 19.65
C MET A 1 -24.33 -20.06 19.21
N PHE A 2 -23.14 -20.09 18.61
CA PHE A 2 -22.47 -18.89 18.11
C PHE A 2 -22.60 -18.83 16.60
N GLY A 3 -23.72 -18.27 16.13
CA GLY A 3 -23.84 -17.86 14.74
C GLY A 3 -22.90 -16.68 14.51
N ARG A 4 -21.73 -16.93 13.90
CA ARG A 4 -20.85 -15.86 13.44
C ARG A 4 -21.59 -15.15 12.32
N ALA A 5 -22.04 -13.92 12.57
CA ALA A 5 -22.75 -13.11 11.59
C ALA A 5 -21.94 -13.07 10.28
N PRO A 6 -22.59 -13.16 9.11
CA PRO A 6 -21.88 -13.07 7.84
C PRO A 6 -21.13 -11.74 7.80
N LYS A 7 -19.82 -11.81 7.54
CA LYS A 7 -18.96 -10.64 7.38
C LYS A 7 -19.50 -9.86 6.18
N LYS A 8 -20.30 -8.82 6.42
CA LYS A 8 -20.85 -7.97 5.36
C LYS A 8 -19.67 -7.36 4.62
N SER A 9 -19.52 -7.65 3.34
CA SER A 9 -18.58 -6.94 2.47
C SER A 9 -19.01 -5.48 2.45
N ASN A 10 -18.35 -4.65 3.27
CA ASN A 10 -18.71 -3.25 3.41
C ASN A 10 -18.19 -2.47 2.20
N ASN A 11 -18.97 -2.49 1.12
CA ASN A 11 -18.79 -1.64 -0.07
C ASN A 11 -19.20 -0.17 0.17
N THR A 12 -19.63 0.16 1.39
CA THR A 12 -19.96 1.53 1.81
C THR A 12 -18.84 2.21 2.60
N LYS A 13 -17.91 1.42 3.13
CA LYS A 13 -16.90 1.86 4.11
C LYS A 13 -16.03 3.00 3.59
N TYR A 14 -15.60 2.97 2.33
CA TYR A 14 -14.77 4.04 1.76
C TYR A 14 -15.53 5.35 1.59
N TYR A 15 -16.83 5.29 1.26
CA TYR A 15 -17.68 6.47 1.20
C TYR A 15 -17.90 7.07 2.59
N GLU A 16 -18.07 6.22 3.62
CA GLU A 16 -18.20 6.63 5.01
C GLU A 16 -16.90 7.23 5.56
N ILE A 17 -15.74 6.65 5.23
CA ILE A 17 -14.43 7.18 5.61
C ILE A 17 -14.23 8.58 5.03
N ILE A 18 -14.47 8.76 3.71
CA ILE A 18 -14.33 10.07 3.07
C ILE A 18 -15.42 11.07 3.52
N GLY A 19 -16.56 10.55 3.99
CA GLY A 19 -17.71 11.35 4.43
C GLY A 19 -18.54 11.88 3.25
N VAL A 20 -18.67 11.10 2.18
CA VAL A 20 -19.42 11.45 0.98
C VAL A 20 -20.49 10.42 0.66
N SER A 21 -21.48 10.81 -0.15
CA SER A 21 -22.49 9.87 -0.65
C SER A 21 -21.89 8.86 -1.62
N GLN A 22 -22.50 7.68 -1.75
CA GLN A 22 -22.16 6.71 -2.80
C GLN A 22 -22.35 7.26 -4.21
N SER A 23 -23.26 8.24 -4.36
CA SER A 23 -23.51 8.97 -5.59
C SER A 23 -22.57 10.16 -5.81
N ALA A 24 -21.55 10.34 -4.95
CA ALA A 24 -20.64 11.47 -5.03
C ALA A 24 -19.83 11.45 -6.33
N SER A 25 -19.69 12.65 -6.91
CA SER A 25 -18.87 12.90 -8.08
C SER A 25 -17.38 12.88 -7.75
N ALA A 26 -16.52 12.70 -8.75
CA ALA A 26 -15.06 12.75 -8.59
C ALA A 26 -14.58 14.09 -8.00
N ASP A 27 -15.28 15.19 -8.32
CA ASP A 27 -14.96 16.53 -7.82
C ASP A 27 -15.25 16.66 -6.30
N GLU A 28 -16.34 16.04 -5.83
CA GLU A 28 -16.67 15.97 -4.40
C GLU A 28 -15.70 15.07 -3.64
N LEU A 29 -15.31 13.92 -4.20
CA LEU A 29 -14.30 13.03 -3.63
C LEU A 29 -12.96 13.77 -3.44
N LYS A 30 -12.52 14.51 -4.46
CA LYS A 30 -11.27 15.29 -4.41
C LYS A 30 -11.33 16.41 -3.37
N LYS A 31 -12.46 17.11 -3.25
CA LYS A 31 -12.66 18.16 -2.24
C LYS A 31 -12.67 17.57 -0.82
N ALA A 32 -13.38 16.48 -0.61
CA ALA A 32 -13.44 15.79 0.68
C ALA A 32 -12.06 15.26 1.09
N TYR A 33 -11.32 14.63 0.17
CA TYR A 33 -9.96 14.15 0.40
C TYR A 33 -9.01 15.29 0.80
N LYS A 34 -9.01 16.41 0.07
CA LYS A 34 -8.18 17.58 0.43
C LYS A 34 -8.49 18.08 1.84
N LYS A 35 -9.77 18.15 2.20
CA LYS A 35 -10.20 18.59 3.52
C LYS A 35 -9.73 17.62 4.61
N ALA A 36 -9.88 16.32 4.39
CA ALA A 36 -9.43 15.28 5.30
C ALA A 36 -7.89 15.26 5.47
N ALA A 37 -7.14 15.48 4.38
CA ALA A 37 -5.68 15.53 4.40
C ALA A 37 -5.15 16.70 5.22
N ILE A 38 -5.80 17.87 5.16
CA ILE A 38 -5.43 19.06 5.94
C ILE A 38 -5.73 18.86 7.44
N ILE A 39 -6.83 18.16 7.75
CA ILE A 39 -7.27 17.90 9.14
C ILE A 39 -6.39 16.82 9.80
N ASN A 40 -6.07 15.74 9.07
CA ASN A 40 -5.32 14.60 9.59
C ASN A 40 -3.80 14.69 9.35
N HIS A 41 -3.28 15.87 9.00
CA HIS A 41 -1.85 16.04 8.80
C HIS A 41 -1.08 15.82 10.12
N PRO A 42 0.04 15.07 10.14
CA PRO A 42 0.79 14.75 11.36
C PRO A 42 1.33 16.00 12.09
N ASP A 43 1.56 17.10 11.35
CA ASP A 43 1.96 18.40 11.90
C ASP A 43 0.86 19.07 12.76
N LYS A 44 -0.39 18.65 12.59
CA LYS A 44 -1.56 19.14 13.34
C LYS A 44 -2.16 18.10 14.28
N SER A 45 -1.34 17.17 14.79
CA SER A 45 -1.76 16.08 15.70
C SER A 45 -2.81 15.12 15.12
N GLY A 46 -2.80 14.91 13.80
CA GLY A 46 -3.68 13.96 13.12
C GLY A 46 -3.27 12.49 13.30
N ASP A 47 -4.25 11.59 13.27
CA ASP A 47 -4.02 10.15 13.31
C ASP A 47 -3.42 9.65 11.98
N PRO A 48 -2.19 9.12 11.97
CA PRO A 48 -1.57 8.60 10.75
C PRO A 48 -2.32 7.38 10.20
N GLU A 49 -2.98 6.60 11.06
CA GLU A 49 -3.82 5.48 10.63
C GLU A 49 -5.04 5.95 9.85
N LYS A 50 -5.75 6.98 10.35
CA LYS A 50 -6.88 7.58 9.62
C LYS A 50 -6.43 8.15 8.30
N PHE A 51 -5.28 8.84 8.26
CA PHE A 51 -4.73 9.36 7.01
C PHE A 51 -4.50 8.26 5.96
N LYS A 52 -3.95 7.11 6.37
CA LYS A 52 -3.79 5.95 5.48
C LYS A 52 -5.14 5.42 4.99
N GLU A 53 -6.14 5.33 5.86
CA GLU A 53 -7.49 4.91 5.47
C GLU A 53 -8.13 5.88 4.47
N PHE A 54 -8.00 7.20 4.68
CA PHE A 54 -8.46 8.23 3.74
C PHE A 54 -7.75 8.13 2.39
N ALA A 55 -6.43 7.93 2.40
CA ALA A 55 -5.65 7.78 1.18
C ALA A 55 -6.08 6.55 0.37
N ARG A 56 -6.23 5.40 1.03
CA ARG A 56 -6.71 4.16 0.41
C ARG A 56 -8.14 4.32 -0.13
N ALA A 57 -9.05 4.90 0.65
CA ALA A 57 -10.42 5.13 0.21
C ALA A 57 -10.46 6.04 -1.03
N TYR A 58 -9.64 7.09 -1.06
CA TYR A 58 -9.59 8.00 -2.21
C TYR A 58 -8.97 7.32 -3.44
N GLU A 59 -7.88 6.58 -3.29
CA GLU A 59 -7.25 5.83 -4.39
C GLU A 59 -8.27 4.94 -5.10
N VAL A 60 -9.03 4.17 -4.33
CA VAL A 60 -10.04 3.24 -4.86
C VAL A 60 -11.24 3.97 -5.48
N LEU A 61 -11.74 5.03 -4.84
CA LEU A 61 -12.95 5.72 -5.32
C LEU A 61 -12.67 6.74 -6.44
N SER A 62 -11.42 7.19 -6.57
CA SER A 62 -11.00 8.14 -7.61
C SER A 62 -10.85 7.49 -8.98
N ASP A 63 -10.52 6.20 -9.01
CA ASP A 63 -10.38 5.42 -10.22
C ASP A 63 -11.73 4.74 -10.54
N PRO A 64 -12.32 4.98 -11.72
CA PRO A 64 -13.62 4.41 -12.08
C PRO A 64 -13.60 2.87 -12.13
N ASP A 65 -12.51 2.25 -12.56
CA ASP A 65 -12.40 0.79 -12.67
C ASP A 65 -12.30 0.17 -11.26
N LYS A 66 -11.48 0.77 -10.39
CA LYS A 66 -11.37 0.33 -8.98
C LYS A 66 -12.66 0.58 -8.19
N ARG A 67 -13.37 1.67 -8.49
CA ARG A 67 -14.66 1.99 -7.86
C ARG A 67 -15.73 0.99 -8.25
N GLU A 68 -15.74 0.53 -9.50
CA GLU A 68 -16.65 -0.51 -9.96
C GLU A 68 -16.33 -1.85 -9.28
N LEU A 69 -15.06 -2.26 -9.27
CA LEU A 69 -14.60 -3.47 -8.58
C LEU A 69 -14.93 -3.44 -7.08
N TYR A 70 -14.70 -2.31 -6.42
CA TYR A 70 -15.05 -2.10 -5.02
C TYR A 70 -16.57 -2.19 -4.79
N GLY A 71 -17.38 -1.65 -5.71
CA GLY A 71 -18.83 -1.74 -5.64
C GLY A 71 -19.35 -3.18 -5.72
N GLN A 72 -18.73 -4.00 -6.58
CA GLN A 72 -19.13 -5.38 -6.83
C GLN A 72 -18.59 -6.36 -5.78
N TYR A 73 -17.33 -6.22 -5.36
CA TYR A 73 -16.64 -7.22 -4.53
C TYR A 73 -16.22 -6.71 -3.15
N GLY A 74 -16.32 -5.41 -2.88
CA GLY A 74 -15.94 -4.80 -1.60
C GLY A 74 -14.43 -4.69 -1.38
N GLU A 75 -14.02 -4.50 -0.12
CA GLU A 75 -12.61 -4.27 0.26
C GLU A 75 -11.70 -5.50 0.00
N ASP A 76 -12.25 -6.71 -0.03
CA ASP A 76 -11.46 -7.94 -0.19
C ASP A 76 -10.85 -8.08 -1.61
N ALA A 77 -11.46 -7.51 -2.66
CA ALA A 77 -10.94 -7.58 -4.03
C ALA A 77 -9.75 -6.64 -4.31
N LEU A 78 -9.57 -5.61 -3.48
CA LEU A 78 -8.52 -4.60 -3.69
C LEU A 78 -7.19 -4.98 -3.02
N LYS A 79 -7.18 -6.11 -2.30
CA LYS A 79 -6.00 -6.59 -1.57
C LYS A 79 -4.98 -7.25 -2.50
N GLU A 80 -5.39 -7.70 -3.67
CA GLU A 80 -4.57 -8.53 -4.56
C GLU A 80 -3.63 -7.71 -5.45
N GLU A 81 -3.98 -6.47 -5.82
CA GLU A 81 -3.17 -5.65 -6.75
C GLU A 81 -1.75 -5.32 -6.25
N TRP A 82 -1.59 -5.15 -4.94
CA TRP A 82 -0.30 -4.77 -4.35
C TRP A 82 0.65 -5.95 -4.18
N GLU A 83 0.12 -7.12 -3.85
CA GLU A 83 0.92 -8.34 -3.72
C GLU A 83 1.43 -8.80 -5.10
N GLU A 84 0.62 -8.64 -6.16
CA GLU A 84 1.05 -8.97 -7.52
C GLU A 84 2.16 -8.03 -8.04
N ALA A 85 2.05 -6.73 -7.80
CA ALA A 85 3.09 -5.77 -8.20
C ALA A 85 4.41 -6.02 -7.44
N VAL A 86 4.33 -6.30 -6.14
CA VAL A 86 5.50 -6.62 -5.31
C VAL A 86 6.12 -7.95 -5.71
N ALA A 87 5.30 -8.98 -5.99
CA ALA A 87 5.78 -10.27 -6.49
C ALA A 87 6.52 -10.14 -7.82
N HIS A 88 6.04 -9.29 -8.74
CA HIS A 88 6.74 -9.00 -9.99
C HIS A 88 8.07 -8.27 -9.76
N ILE A 89 8.12 -7.26 -8.89
CA ILE A 89 9.36 -6.55 -8.55
C ILE A 89 10.38 -7.51 -7.93
N ILE A 90 9.94 -8.35 -6.99
CA ILE A 90 10.75 -9.37 -6.36
C ILE A 90 11.27 -10.37 -7.42
N LEU A 91 10.40 -10.85 -8.30
CA LEU A 91 10.77 -11.77 -9.39
C LEU A 91 11.78 -11.13 -10.34
N LEU A 92 11.64 -9.85 -10.68
CA LEU A 92 12.60 -9.11 -11.52
C LEU A 92 13.97 -8.95 -10.83
N ILE A 93 14.00 -8.77 -9.51
CA ILE A 93 15.23 -8.76 -8.71
C ILE A 93 15.89 -10.14 -8.69
N TYR A 94 15.11 -11.22 -8.55
CA TYR A 94 15.62 -12.60 -8.53
C TYR A 94 16.05 -13.13 -9.91
N LEU A 95 15.35 -12.74 -10.99
CA LEU A 95 15.70 -13.14 -12.36
C LEU A 95 16.94 -12.42 -12.89
N ASN A 96 17.32 -11.28 -12.28
CA ASN A 96 18.50 -10.51 -12.66
C ASN A 96 19.65 -10.75 -11.69
N HIS A 97 20.05 -12.03 -11.56
CA HIS A 97 21.06 -12.58 -10.64
C HIS A 97 22.45 -11.90 -10.73
N SER A 98 22.68 -10.98 -11.68
CA SER A 98 23.95 -10.26 -11.86
C SER A 98 24.10 -8.99 -10.99
N LEU A 99 23.03 -8.46 -10.38
CA LEU A 99 23.10 -7.17 -9.66
C LEU A 99 23.17 -7.28 -8.13
N VAL A 100 22.91 -8.47 -7.57
CA VAL A 100 23.00 -8.69 -6.11
C VAL A 100 24.44 -8.79 -5.62
N GLU A 101 25.38 -9.25 -6.44
CA GLU A 101 26.80 -9.33 -6.05
C GLU A 101 27.48 -7.95 -6.01
N GLU A 102 27.16 -7.05 -6.95
CA GLU A 102 27.74 -5.70 -6.97
C GLU A 102 27.23 -4.81 -5.83
N LEU A 103 25.94 -4.94 -5.46
CA LEU A 103 25.38 -4.19 -4.34
C LEU A 103 25.89 -4.67 -2.97
N LEU A 104 26.12 -5.98 -2.80
CA LEU A 104 26.68 -6.52 -1.55
C LEU A 104 28.13 -6.04 -1.33
N VAL A 105 28.93 -5.95 -2.40
CA VAL A 105 30.33 -5.46 -2.34
C VAL A 105 30.39 -3.97 -2.00
N LEU A 106 29.46 -3.16 -2.51
CA LEU A 106 29.41 -1.72 -2.21
C LEU A 106 28.94 -1.44 -0.77
N VAL A 107 27.96 -2.19 -0.26
CA VAL A 107 27.49 -2.04 1.13
C VAL A 107 28.57 -2.45 2.14
N VAL A 108 29.31 -3.53 1.88
CA VAL A 108 30.41 -3.97 2.76
C VAL A 108 31.62 -3.04 2.67
N ALA A 109 31.87 -2.40 1.52
CA ALA A 109 32.94 -1.41 1.38
C ALA A 109 32.69 -0.12 2.19
N GLN A 110 31.44 0.17 2.54
CA GLN A 110 31.07 1.40 3.25
C GLN A 110 31.21 1.28 4.78
N GLU A 111 31.30 0.06 5.34
CA GLU A 111 31.53 -0.18 6.77
C GLU A 111 33.01 -0.20 7.18
N GLY A 112 33.95 0.04 6.25
CA GLY A 112 35.38 0.15 6.60
C GLY A 112 35.98 -1.15 7.15
N GLU A 113 35.35 -2.29 6.90
CA GLU A 113 35.86 -3.58 7.32
C GLU A 113 36.82 -4.17 6.27
N ASP A 114 37.98 -4.63 6.76
CA ASP A 114 39.10 -5.13 5.98
C ASP A 114 38.67 -6.17 4.93
N ARG A 115 38.98 -5.88 3.65
CA ARG A 115 38.60 -6.72 2.49
C ARG A 115 39.06 -8.17 2.60
N ASN A 116 40.02 -8.45 3.49
CA ASN A 116 40.50 -9.81 3.76
C ASN A 116 39.57 -10.64 4.66
N LYS A 117 38.66 -10.03 5.43
CA LYS A 117 37.67 -10.77 6.25
C LYS A 117 36.48 -11.28 5.44
N VAL A 118 36.09 -10.57 4.37
CA VAL A 118 34.94 -10.94 3.52
C VAL A 118 35.19 -12.27 2.79
N LYS A 119 36.46 -12.57 2.44
CA LYS A 119 36.87 -13.83 1.82
C LYS A 119 36.79 -15.06 2.74
N MET A 120 36.65 -14.90 4.06
CA MET A 120 36.55 -16.03 5.00
C MET A 120 35.15 -16.64 5.08
N TRP A 121 34.11 -15.90 4.68
CA TRP A 121 32.72 -16.40 4.69
C TRP A 121 32.35 -17.16 3.41
N TYR A 122 33.23 -17.14 2.41
CA TYR A 122 33.08 -17.88 1.16
C TYR A 122 34.04 -19.07 1.18
N ILE A 123 33.64 -20.14 1.84
CA ILE A 123 34.23 -21.47 1.67
C ILE A 123 33.26 -22.23 0.75
N PRO A 124 33.74 -22.83 -0.36
CA PRO A 124 32.88 -23.53 -1.33
C PRO A 124 32.15 -24.73 -0.74
#